data_AF-A0A8H3FYQ9-F1
#
_entry.id   AF-A0A8H3FYQ9-F1
#
_cell.length_a   1.000
_cell.length_b   1.000
_cell.length_c   1.000
_cell.angle_alpha   90.00
_cell.angle_beta   90.00
_cell.angle_gamma   90.00
#
_symmetry.space_group_name_H-M   'P 1'
#
loop_
_entity.id
_entity.type
_entity.pdbx_description
1 polymer ?
#
loop_
_entity_poly.entity_id
_entity_poly.type
_entity_poly.pdbx_seq_one_letter_code
_entity_poly.pdbx_strand_id
1 'polypeptide(L)'
;MESEQHRAVSRPKCAQDWEGQKTTILELRNCNHLAELMKRMEEEHLFKATMNQYKKQFKKWESDLVPKRIEDEEYRAIISKKRKRERAGKTSSTFRWQGAEVKDSNISRFQKRKKILDPDELPEVCE
;
A
#
# COMPACT_ATOMS: atom_id res chain seq x y z
N MET A 1 -15.47 -43.94 -18.45
CA MET A 1 -14.17 -43.36 -18.82
C MET A 1 -14.03 -42.10 -18.01
N GLU A 2 -13.43 -42.23 -16.83
CA GLU A 2 -13.27 -41.10 -15.91
C GLU A 2 -12.15 -40.22 -16.45
N SER A 3 -12.52 -39.00 -16.80
CA SER A 3 -11.59 -37.97 -17.26
C SER A 3 -10.70 -37.57 -16.08
N GLU A 4 -9.59 -38.27 -15.88
CA GLU A 4 -8.47 -37.80 -15.08
C GLU A 4 -7.89 -36.57 -15.78
N GLN A 5 -8.50 -35.41 -15.49
CA GLN A 5 -7.90 -34.12 -15.73
C GLN A 5 -6.68 -34.06 -14.83
N HIS A 6 -5.52 -34.43 -15.38
CA HIS A 6 -4.22 -34.15 -14.78
C HIS A 6 -4.15 -32.66 -14.52
N ARG A 7 -4.45 -32.31 -13.28
CA ARG A 7 -4.52 -30.95 -12.76
C ARG A 7 -3.07 -30.46 -12.75
N ALA A 8 -2.64 -29.86 -13.87
CA ALA A 8 -1.26 -29.47 -14.08
C ALA A 8 -0.84 -28.43 -13.03
N VAL A 9 0.21 -28.74 -12.28
CA VAL A 9 0.76 -27.82 -11.27
C VAL A 9 1.19 -26.53 -11.95
N SER A 10 0.48 -25.45 -11.65
CA SER A 10 0.78 -24.14 -12.20
C SER A 10 1.89 -23.51 -11.38
N ARG A 11 3.06 -23.35 -12.00
CA ARG A 11 4.18 -22.60 -11.42
C ARG A 11 4.10 -21.18 -11.99
N PRO A 12 4.01 -20.14 -11.15
CA PRO A 12 3.90 -18.78 -11.66
C PRO A 12 5.17 -18.41 -12.42
N LYS A 13 5.02 -18.06 -13.70
CA LYS A 13 6.12 -17.61 -14.55
C LYS A 13 6.10 -16.09 -14.72
N CYS A 14 4.92 -15.48 -14.67
CA CYS A 14 4.70 -14.06 -14.92
C CYS A 14 3.91 -13.40 -13.79
N ALA A 15 3.91 -12.07 -13.73
CA ALA A 15 3.16 -11.30 -12.73
C ALA A 15 1.64 -11.57 -12.80
N GLN A 16 1.11 -11.83 -14.00
CA GLN A 16 -0.30 -12.10 -14.24
C GLN A 16 -0.79 -13.39 -13.54
N ASP A 17 0.07 -14.42 -13.42
CA ASP A 17 -0.26 -15.66 -12.70
C ASP A 17 -0.51 -15.40 -11.20
N TRP A 18 0.16 -14.38 -10.65
CA TRP A 18 -0.01 -13.97 -9.26
C TRP A 18 -1.24 -13.10 -9.05
N GLU A 19 -1.63 -12.30 -10.05
CA GLU A 19 -2.79 -11.41 -9.97
C GLU A 19 -4.10 -12.20 -9.88
N GLY A 20 -4.24 -13.28 -10.67
CA GLY A 20 -5.42 -14.14 -10.62
C GLY A 20 -5.63 -14.84 -9.28
N GLN A 21 -4.55 -15.07 -8.52
CA GLN A 21 -4.60 -15.68 -7.19
C GLN A 21 -4.41 -14.65 -6.07
N LYS A 22 -4.25 -13.36 -6.37
CA LYS A 22 -3.87 -12.32 -5.41
C LYS A 22 -4.87 -12.21 -4.26
N THR A 23 -6.16 -12.16 -4.58
CA THR A 23 -7.24 -12.02 -3.60
C THR A 23 -7.22 -13.20 -2.62
N THR A 24 -7.23 -14.43 -3.16
CA THR A 24 -7.15 -15.66 -2.37
C THR A 24 -5.91 -15.71 -1.50
N ILE A 25 -4.74 -15.36 -2.05
CA ILE A 25 -3.47 -15.36 -1.32
C ILE A 25 -3.50 -14.31 -0.18
N LEU A 26 -4.09 -13.14 -0.39
CA LEU A 26 -4.20 -12.10 0.64
C LEU A 26 -5.20 -12.50 1.73
N GLU A 27 -6.35 -13.07 1.39
CA GLU A 27 -7.33 -13.58 2.34
C GLU A 27 -6.74 -14.70 3.20
N LEU A 28 -6.10 -15.68 2.57
CA LEU A 28 -5.44 -16.78 3.27
C LEU A 28 -4.30 -16.30 4.16
N ARG A 29 -3.61 -15.21 3.80
CA ARG A 29 -2.51 -14.66 4.59
C ARG A 29 -2.99 -13.95 5.85
N ASN A 30 -4.18 -13.36 5.83
CA ASN A 30 -4.75 -12.72 7.02
C ASN A 30 -5.18 -13.76 8.07
N CYS A 31 -5.55 -14.96 7.63
CA CYS A 31 -6.04 -16.01 8.52
C CYS A 31 -4.96 -17.02 8.95
N ASN A 32 -3.91 -17.24 8.15
CA ASN A 32 -2.94 -18.32 8.37
C ASN A 32 -1.47 -17.87 8.31
N HIS A 33 -0.59 -18.69 8.88
CA HIS A 33 0.86 -18.52 8.72
C HIS A 33 1.30 -18.84 7.28
N LEU A 34 2.41 -18.23 6.84
CA LEU A 34 2.91 -18.36 5.46
C LEU A 34 3.12 -19.81 5.01
N ALA A 35 3.55 -20.69 5.91
CA ALA A 35 3.77 -22.10 5.62
C ALA A 35 2.46 -22.85 5.32
N GLU A 36 1.40 -22.54 6.07
CA GLU A 36 0.07 -23.14 5.88
C GLU A 36 -0.58 -22.62 4.59
N LEU A 37 -0.43 -21.33 4.30
CA LEU A 37 -0.84 -20.74 3.03
C LEU A 37 -0.20 -21.47 1.85
N MET A 38 1.12 -21.72 1.90
CA MET A 38 1.81 -22.43 0.83
C MET A 38 1.25 -23.84 0.62
N LYS A 39 1.02 -24.57 1.71
CA LYS A 39 0.43 -25.91 1.66
C LYS A 39 -0.96 -25.87 1.04
N ARG A 40 -1.81 -24.94 1.49
CA ARG A 40 -3.18 -24.78 0.96
C ARG A 40 -3.19 -24.37 -0.52
N MET A 41 -2.30 -23.46 -0.92
CA MET A 41 -2.17 -23.05 -2.32
C MET A 41 -1.68 -24.21 -3.21
N GLU A 42 -0.84 -25.12 -2.70
CA GLU A 42 -0.40 -26.30 -3.44
C GLU A 42 -1.51 -27.38 -3.52
N GLU A 43 -2.28 -27.59 -2.45
CA GLU A 43 -3.33 -28.61 -2.38
C GLU A 43 -4.63 -28.20 -3.11
N GLU A 44 -5.13 -26.99 -2.86
CA GLU A 44 -6.44 -26.54 -3.36
C GLU A 44 -6.33 -25.89 -4.74
N HIS A 45 -5.25 -25.12 -4.96
CA HIS A 45 -5.05 -24.29 -6.16
C HIS A 45 -3.95 -24.80 -7.10
N LEU A 46 -3.22 -25.87 -6.72
CA LEU A 46 -2.09 -26.43 -7.46
C LEU A 46 -1.02 -25.40 -7.81
N PHE A 47 -0.93 -24.36 -7.00
CA PHE A 47 -0.06 -23.23 -7.21
C PHE A 47 1.19 -23.45 -6.39
N LYS A 48 2.27 -23.87 -7.05
CA LYS A 48 3.54 -24.17 -6.39
C LYS A 48 4.51 -23.02 -6.57
N ALA A 49 4.73 -22.26 -5.49
CA ALA A 49 5.74 -21.22 -5.41
C ALA A 49 6.58 -21.36 -4.13
N THR A 50 7.77 -20.78 -4.11
CA THR A 50 8.67 -20.80 -2.95
C THR A 50 8.28 -19.74 -1.91
N MET A 51 8.65 -19.96 -0.65
CA MET A 51 8.38 -19.02 0.44
C MET A 51 8.93 -17.61 0.14
N ASN A 52 10.12 -17.53 -0.45
CA ASN A 52 10.72 -16.25 -0.83
C ASN A 52 9.94 -15.53 -1.93
N GLN A 53 9.37 -16.26 -2.90
CA GLN A 53 8.51 -15.67 -3.92
C GLN A 53 7.25 -15.07 -3.28
N TYR A 54 6.57 -15.80 -2.41
CA TYR A 54 5.41 -15.26 -1.68
C TYR A 54 5.77 -14.01 -0.87
N LYS A 55 6.85 -14.04 -0.08
CA LYS A 55 7.31 -12.87 0.68
C LYS A 55 7.56 -11.66 -0.22
N LYS A 56 8.22 -11.88 -1.37
CA LYS A 56 8.49 -10.83 -2.36
C LYS A 56 7.20 -10.25 -2.93
N GLN A 57 6.20 -11.10 -3.21
CA GLN A 57 4.93 -10.66 -3.77
C GLN A 57 4.06 -9.94 -2.74
N PHE A 58 4.04 -10.40 -1.49
CA PHE A 58 3.40 -9.63 -0.41
C PHE A 58 4.01 -8.25 -0.26
N LYS A 59 5.34 -8.16 -0.22
CA LYS A 59 6.03 -6.86 -0.14
C LYS A 59 5.71 -5.97 -1.33
N LYS A 60 5.60 -6.56 -2.53
CA LYS A 60 5.20 -5.85 -3.75
C LYS A 60 3.78 -5.33 -3.62
N TRP A 61 2.82 -6.17 -3.27
CA TRP A 61 1.42 -5.77 -3.11
C TRP A 61 1.20 -4.77 -1.97
N GLU A 62 1.88 -4.93 -0.85
CA GLU A 62 1.88 -3.95 0.24
C GLU A 62 2.44 -2.61 -0.24
N SER A 63 3.51 -2.62 -1.04
CA SER A 63 4.08 -1.43 -1.66
C SER A 63 3.21 -0.79 -2.76
N ASP A 64 2.32 -1.56 -3.37
CA ASP A 64 1.38 -1.09 -4.39
C ASP A 64 0.08 -0.54 -3.75
N LEU A 65 -0.34 -1.11 -2.61
CA LEU A 65 -1.50 -0.67 -1.82
C LEU A 65 -1.17 0.54 -0.93
N VAL A 66 0.03 0.57 -0.36
CA VAL A 66 0.54 1.67 0.44
C VAL A 66 1.31 2.59 -0.49
N PRO A 67 0.78 3.77 -0.86
CA PRO A 67 1.51 4.68 -1.72
C PRO A 67 2.89 4.97 -1.11
N LYS A 68 3.96 4.83 -1.90
CA LYS A 68 5.33 5.14 -1.44
C LYS A 68 5.58 6.63 -1.28
N ARG A 69 4.66 7.45 -1.78
CA ARG A 69 4.75 8.89 -1.87
C ARG A 69 3.49 9.47 -1.27
N ILE A 70 3.70 10.46 -0.41
CA ILE A 70 2.62 11.30 0.11
C ILE A 70 1.96 11.96 -1.10
N GLU A 71 0.66 11.73 -1.26
CA GLU A 71 -0.11 12.34 -2.33
C GLU A 71 -0.22 13.86 -2.11
N ASP A 72 -0.55 14.56 -3.20
CA ASP A 72 -0.62 16.02 -3.16
C ASP A 72 -1.70 16.52 -2.17
N GLU A 73 -2.80 15.76 -2.02
CA GLU A 73 -3.89 16.03 -1.06
C GLU A 73 -3.43 15.92 0.39
N GLU A 74 -2.66 14.88 0.72
CA GLU A 74 -2.11 14.64 2.05
C GLU A 74 -1.13 15.74 2.43
N TYR A 75 -0.29 16.18 1.49
CA TYR A 75 0.55 17.35 1.71
C TYR A 75 -0.28 18.61 1.99
N ARG A 76 -1.38 18.84 1.25
CA ARG A 76 -2.30 19.98 1.51
C ARG A 76 -2.92 19.87 2.91
N ALA A 77 -3.38 18.69 3.31
CA ALA A 77 -3.95 18.45 4.64
C ALA A 77 -2.93 18.71 5.76
N ILE A 78 -1.68 18.26 5.59
CA ILE A 78 -0.58 18.52 6.51
C ILE A 78 -0.29 20.03 6.61
N ILE A 79 -0.23 20.74 5.48
CA ILE A 79 0.01 22.18 5.45
C ILE A 79 -1.12 22.96 6.15
N SER A 80 -2.38 22.59 5.89
CA SER A 80 -3.54 23.20 6.53
C SER A 80 -3.52 23.00 8.06
N LYS A 81 -3.23 21.77 8.51
CA LYS A 81 -3.08 21.46 9.94
C LYS A 81 -1.90 22.23 10.55
N LYS A 82 -0.77 22.36 9.85
CA LYS A 82 0.39 23.13 10.29
C LYS A 82 0.03 24.60 10.52
N ARG A 83 -0.60 25.25 9.53
CA ARG A 83 -1.07 26.64 9.63
C ARG A 83 -2.08 26.85 10.76
N LYS A 84 -3.03 25.92 10.94
CA LYS A 84 -4.01 25.99 12.05
C LYS A 84 -3.33 25.95 13.42
N ARG A 85 -2.27 25.13 13.57
CA ARG A 85 -1.49 25.04 14.81
C ARG A 85 -0.60 26.25 15.04
N GLU A 86 0.01 26.79 13.99
CA GLU A 86 0.79 28.04 14.05
C GLU A 86 -0.08 29.21 14.52
N ARG A 87 -1.31 29.36 13.99
CA ARG A 87 -2.30 30.35 14.46
C ARG A 87 -2.68 30.17 15.93
N ALA A 88 -2.64 28.95 16.44
CA ALA A 88 -2.89 28.62 17.84
C ALA A 88 -1.63 28.73 18.73
N GLY A 89 -0.51 29.24 18.21
CA GLY A 89 0.75 29.42 18.95
C GLY A 89 1.56 28.14 19.17
N LYS A 90 1.22 27.02 18.50
CA LYS A 90 1.91 25.72 18.63
C LYS A 90 2.87 25.53 17.45
N THR A 91 4.13 25.92 17.64
CA THR A 91 5.16 25.97 16.59
C THR A 91 5.90 24.65 16.33
N SER A 92 5.93 23.71 17.28
CA SER A 92 6.62 22.42 17.13
C SER A 92 5.63 21.28 16.91
N SER A 93 5.31 20.98 15.65
CA SER A 93 4.44 19.86 15.29
C SER A 93 5.15 18.88 14.37
N THR A 94 5.47 17.71 14.91
CA THR A 94 5.88 16.55 14.10
C THR A 94 4.66 15.97 13.42
N PHE A 95 4.65 15.96 12.09
CA PHE A 95 3.62 15.28 11.30
C PHE A 95 4.08 13.87 10.95
N ARG A 96 3.18 12.89 11.08
CA ARG A 96 3.43 11.51 10.70
C ARG A 96 2.42 11.09 9.64
N TRP A 97 2.90 10.43 8.59
CA TRP A 97 2.08 9.85 7.53
C TRP A 97 2.45 8.37 7.40
N GLN A 98 1.46 7.49 7.55
CA GLN A 98 1.62 6.02 7.53
C GLN A 98 2.75 5.51 8.44
N GLY A 99 2.86 6.10 9.64
CA GLY A 99 3.90 5.75 10.63
C GLY A 99 5.29 6.37 10.35
N ALA A 100 5.52 6.98 9.19
CA ALA A 100 6.74 7.69 8.86
C ALA A 100 6.63 9.19 9.20
N GLU A 101 7.71 9.78 9.73
CA GLU A 101 7.77 11.22 9.98
C GLU A 101 7.88 12.01 8.67
N VAL A 102 6.97 12.97 8.49
CA VAL A 102 7.00 13.90 7.37
C VAL A 102 7.93 15.05 7.73
N LYS A 103 9.13 15.03 7.15
CA LYS A 103 10.12 16.09 7.33
C LYS A 103 9.60 17.42 6.80
N ASP A 104 9.82 18.49 7.55
CA ASP A 104 9.48 19.86 7.16
C ASP A 104 10.08 20.26 5.79
N SER A 105 11.28 19.78 5.47
CA SER A 105 11.90 20.03 4.15
C SER A 105 11.08 19.50 2.98
N ASN A 106 10.35 18.39 3.16
CA ASN A 106 9.47 17.85 2.12
C ASN A 106 8.23 18.72 1.95
N ILE A 107 7.67 19.22 3.05
CA ILE A 107 6.53 20.15 3.05
C ILE A 107 6.92 21.46 2.35
N SER A 108 8.09 22.04 2.66
CA SER A 108 8.57 23.26 2.00
C SER A 108 8.85 23.06 0.51
N ARG A 109 9.40 21.91 0.10
CA ARG A 109 9.56 21.58 -1.33
C ARG A 109 8.22 21.49 -2.05
N PHE A 110 7.22 20.88 -1.41
CA PHE A 110 5.87 20.79 -1.97
C PHE A 110 5.24 22.17 -2.15
N GLN A 111 5.30 23.03 -1.12
CA GLN A 111 4.81 24.42 -1.18
C GLN A 111 5.46 25.20 -2.33
N LYS A 112 6.78 25.08 -2.51
CA LYS A 112 7.52 25.70 -3.61
C LYS A 112 7.08 25.17 -4.98
N ARG A 113 6.94 23.84 -5.14
CA ARG A 113 6.53 23.21 -6.41
C ARG A 113 5.12 23.64 -6.85
N LYS A 114 4.19 23.70 -5.89
CA LYS A 114 2.78 24.01 -6.17
C LYS A 114 2.47 25.51 -6.12
N LYS A 115 3.47 26.37 -5.86
CA LYS A 115 3.31 27.83 -5.70
C LYS A 115 2.13 28.18 -4.78
N ILE A 116 1.94 27.40 -3.70
CA ILE A 116 0.83 27.62 -2.76
C ILE A 116 1.16 28.86 -1.93
N LEU A 117 0.82 30.02 -2.49
CA LEU A 117 0.91 31.35 -1.89
C LEU A 117 -0.45 31.66 -1.22
N ASP A 118 -0.73 31.00 -0.09
CA ASP A 118 -1.81 31.34 0.88
C ASP A 118 -3.30 31.38 0.39
N PRO A 119 -4.33 31.60 1.24
CA PRO A 119 -4.81 30.75 2.35
C PRO A 119 -6.30 30.34 2.26
N ASP A 120 -6.96 30.40 1.11
CA ASP A 120 -8.45 30.28 1.05
C ASP A 120 -9.00 29.34 -0.04
N GLU A 121 -8.15 28.60 -0.75
CA GLU A 121 -8.60 27.77 -1.87
C GLU A 121 -8.43 26.27 -1.56
N LEU A 122 -9.28 25.77 -0.67
CA LEU A 122 -9.67 24.36 -0.66
C LEU A 122 -11.19 24.34 -0.77
N PRO A 123 -11.78 23.72 -1.82
CA PRO A 123 -13.19 23.40 -1.74
C PRO A 123 -13.39 22.51 -0.51
N GLU A 124 -14.39 22.86 0.30
CA GLU A 124 -14.92 21.95 1.32
C GLU A 124 -15.12 20.59 0.64
N VAL A 125 -14.36 19.59 1.08
CA VAL A 125 -14.68 18.20 0.73
C VAL A 125 -16.00 17.89 1.42
N CYS A 126 -17.05 17.73 0.61
CA CYS A 126 -18.33 17.18 1.03
C CYS A 126 -18.12 15.82 1.71
N GLU A 127 -18.85 15.60 2.81
CA GLU A 127 -18.97 14.33 3.55
C GLU A 127 -19.28 13.11 2.68
#